data_AF-A0A970EKI8-F1
#
_entry.id   AF-A0A970EKI8-F1
#
_cell.length_a   1.000
_cell.length_b   1.000
_cell.length_c   1.000
_cell.angle_alpha   90.00
_cell.angle_beta   90.00
_cell.angle_gamma   90.00
#
_symmetry.space_group_name_H-M   'P 1'
#
loop_
_entity.id
_entity.type
_entity.pdbx_description
1 polymer ?
#
loop_
_entity_poly.entity_id
_entity_poly.type
_entity_poly.pdbx_seq_one_letter_code
_entity_poly.pdbx_strand_id
1 'polypeptide(L)'
;MAITLLDNVLSPVPHSLTANKGIFSAAALAKESLAKRLDTLDGKTIYLVDIGYGGSYKFMQALERWFQRNMPSVNVVRRRKPGSAFMDDSQELWEEIKAKGHAAVIGVAG
;
A
#
# COMPACT_ATOMS: atom_id res chain seq x y z
N MET A 1 10.76 -30.74 -39.85
CA MET A 1 10.73 -29.28 -39.70
C MET A 1 10.87 -28.96 -38.22
N ALA A 2 11.92 -28.24 -37.83
CA ALA A 2 12.11 -27.80 -36.45
C ALA A 2 11.43 -26.44 -36.27
N ILE A 3 10.57 -26.32 -35.26
CA ILE A 3 9.96 -25.05 -34.88
C ILE A 3 11.00 -24.30 -34.05
N THR A 4 11.51 -23.20 -34.58
CA THR A 4 12.38 -22.29 -33.82
C THR A 4 11.52 -21.52 -32.83
N LEU A 5 11.61 -21.86 -31.55
CA LEU A 5 11.01 -21.09 -30.47
C LEU A 5 11.81 -19.78 -30.32
N LEU A 6 11.17 -18.65 -30.63
CA LEU A 6 11.71 -17.33 -30.34
C LEU A 6 11.38 -17.01 -28.88
N ASP A 7 12.29 -17.31 -27.96
CA ASP A 7 12.12 -17.08 -26.52
C ASP A 7 11.73 -15.63 -26.18
N ASN A 8 12.11 -14.68 -27.04
CA ASN A 8 11.77 -13.25 -26.92
C ASN A 8 10.27 -12.93 -27.09
N VAL A 9 9.44 -13.87 -27.57
CA VAL A 9 8.00 -13.66 -27.78
C VAL A 9 7.19 -14.14 -26.59
N LEU A 10 7.62 -15.21 -25.92
CA LEU A 10 6.85 -15.85 -24.84
C LEU A 10 7.17 -15.28 -23.46
N SER A 11 8.32 -14.63 -23.28
CA SER A 11 8.71 -13.98 -22.03
C SER A 11 9.70 -12.84 -22.30
N PRO A 12 9.23 -11.68 -22.81
CA PRO A 12 10.12 -10.54 -22.98
C PRO A 12 10.63 -10.11 -21.61
N VAL A 13 11.95 -10.14 -21.41
CA VAL A 13 12.57 -9.48 -20.26
C VAL A 13 12.26 -7.99 -20.41
N PRO A 14 11.56 -7.34 -19.46
CA PRO A 14 11.29 -5.91 -19.58
C PRO A 14 12.62 -5.15 -19.59
N HIS A 15 13.00 -4.62 -20.75
CA HIS A 15 14.21 -3.80 -20.93
C HIS A 15 14.20 -2.51 -20.09
N SER A 16 13.06 -2.16 -19.47
CA SER A 16 12.89 -1.00 -18.59
C SER A 16 13.64 -1.09 -17.26
N LEU A 17 14.18 -2.26 -16.88
CA LEU A 17 14.90 -2.43 -15.61
C LEU A 17 16.41 -2.25 -15.71
N THR A 18 17.00 -2.26 -16.90
CA THR A 18 18.47 -2.19 -17.06
C THR A 18 19.00 -0.82 -17.49
N ALA A 19 18.18 0.07 -18.06
CA ALA A 19 18.61 1.43 -18.37
C ALA A 19 17.43 2.35 -18.71
N ASN A 20 16.79 2.97 -17.72
CA ASN A 20 16.14 4.26 -17.98
C ASN A 20 17.26 5.27 -18.28
N LYS A 21 17.66 5.39 -19.55
CA LYS A 21 18.55 6.44 -20.05
C LYS A 21 17.80 7.19 -21.16
N GLY A 22 17.51 8.46 -20.95
CA GLY A 22 16.81 9.31 -21.92
C GLY A 22 16.08 10.49 -21.26
N ILE A 23 15.35 11.28 -22.03
CA ILE A 23 14.62 12.48 -21.56
C ILE A 23 13.56 12.11 -20.48
N PHE A 24 13.20 10.83 -20.36
CA PHE A 24 12.30 10.28 -19.35
C PHE A 24 13.01 9.55 -18.19
N SER A 25 14.36 9.54 -18.14
CA SER A 25 15.07 8.95 -17.01
C SER A 25 14.96 9.87 -15.81
N ALA A 26 14.12 9.49 -14.86
CA ALA A 26 14.15 10.08 -13.53
C ALA A 26 15.53 9.82 -12.90
N ALA A 27 16.01 10.74 -12.07
CA ALA A 27 17.19 10.50 -11.24
C ALA A 27 17.00 9.18 -10.49
N ALA A 28 18.08 8.38 -10.40
CA ALA A 28 18.05 7.17 -9.59
C ALA A 28 17.74 7.57 -8.15
N LEU A 29 16.51 7.35 -7.72
CA LEU A 29 16.10 7.54 -6.33
C LEU A 29 16.79 6.46 -5.50
N ALA A 30 17.25 6.84 -4.31
CA ALA A 30 17.71 5.86 -3.34
C ALA A 30 16.59 4.83 -3.12
N LYS A 31 16.97 3.55 -3.08
CA LYS A 31 16.01 2.48 -2.81
C LYS A 31 15.52 2.64 -1.37
N GLU A 32 14.35 3.23 -1.21
CA GLU A 32 13.69 3.32 0.10
C GLU A 32 13.39 1.90 0.61
N SER A 33 13.74 1.65 1.88
CA SER A 33 13.39 0.38 2.51
C SER A 33 11.90 0.35 2.83
N LEU A 34 11.24 -0.79 2.59
CA LEU A 34 9.88 -1.01 3.08
C LEU A 34 9.85 -0.90 4.60
N ALA A 35 8.69 -0.49 5.14
CA ALA A 35 8.47 -0.48 6.58
C ALA A 35 8.82 -1.85 7.18
N LYS A 36 9.54 -1.86 8.31
CA LYS A 36 9.87 -3.10 9.01
C LYS A 36 8.59 -3.82 9.42
N ARG A 37 8.56 -5.13 9.19
CA ARG A 37 7.44 -5.97 9.61
C ARG A 37 7.39 -6.04 11.14
N LEU A 38 6.19 -5.95 11.71
CA LEU A 38 5.96 -6.19 13.12
C LEU A 38 5.98 -7.70 13.41
N ASP A 39 6.55 -8.09 14.54
CA ASP A 39 6.57 -9.49 14.99
C ASP A 39 5.19 -9.96 15.48
N THR A 40 4.41 -9.04 16.07
CA THR A 40 3.04 -9.27 16.52
C THR A 40 2.20 -7.99 16.40
N LEU A 41 0.87 -8.16 16.34
CA LEU A 41 -0.11 -7.08 16.40
C LEU A 41 -0.67 -6.84 17.82
N ASP A 42 -0.37 -7.71 18.79
CA ASP A 42 -0.91 -7.59 20.14
C ASP A 42 -0.51 -6.27 20.82
N GLY A 43 -1.52 -5.57 21.33
CA GLY A 43 -1.36 -4.25 21.96
C GLY A 43 -0.91 -3.15 21.00
N LYS A 44 -0.95 -3.39 19.67
CA LYS A 44 -0.53 -2.41 18.66
C LYS A 44 -1.73 -1.60 18.18
N THR A 45 -1.44 -0.37 17.76
CA THR A 45 -2.40 0.52 17.11
C THR A 45 -2.30 0.38 15.60
N ILE A 46 -3.38 -0.03 14.94
CA ILE A 46 -3.47 -0.23 13.50
C ILE A 46 -4.47 0.76 12.92
N TYR A 47 -4.01 1.57 11.96
CA TYR A 47 -4.86 2.52 11.25
C TYR A 47 -5.49 1.87 10.03
N LEU A 48 -6.82 1.97 9.91
CA LEU A 48 -7.56 1.57 8.71
C LEU A 48 -7.91 2.82 7.92
N VAL A 49 -7.17 3.09 6.85
CA VAL A 49 -7.28 4.30 6.06
C VAL A 49 -8.09 4.02 4.81
N ASP A 50 -9.28 4.57 4.76
CA ASP A 50 -10.09 4.64 3.54
C ASP A 50 -9.67 5.89 2.75
N ILE A 51 -9.11 5.73 1.55
CA ILE A 51 -8.52 6.88 0.84
C ILE A 51 -9.51 7.71 0.04
N GLY A 52 -10.70 7.20 -0.24
CA GLY A 52 -11.44 7.81 -1.35
C GLY A 52 -12.23 6.84 -2.20
N TYR A 53 -11.55 5.75 -2.54
CA TYR A 53 -11.86 4.95 -3.70
C TYR A 53 -13.05 4.02 -3.46
N GLY A 54 -13.75 3.69 -4.56
CA GLY A 54 -14.92 2.80 -4.52
C GLY A 54 -14.64 1.49 -3.79
N GLY A 55 -15.58 1.06 -2.95
CA GLY A 55 -15.51 -0.22 -2.21
C GLY A 55 -14.77 -0.16 -0.86
N SER A 56 -13.83 0.75 -0.68
CA SER A 56 -12.97 0.80 0.52
C SER A 56 -13.76 1.04 1.83
N TYR A 57 -14.76 1.93 1.84
CA TYR A 57 -15.50 2.29 3.05
C TYR A 57 -16.17 1.09 3.76
N LYS A 58 -16.87 0.23 3.01
CA LYS A 58 -17.57 -0.93 3.58
C LYS A 58 -16.58 -2.01 4.01
N PHE A 59 -15.52 -2.20 3.24
CA PHE A 59 -14.45 -3.13 3.57
C PHE A 59 -13.75 -2.75 4.88
N MET A 60 -13.39 -1.48 5.07
CA MET A 60 -12.72 -1.02 6.29
C MET A 60 -13.58 -1.19 7.53
N GLN A 61 -14.90 -1.00 7.43
CA GLN A 61 -15.81 -1.30 8.53
C GLN A 61 -15.91 -2.80 8.82
N ALA A 62 -15.91 -3.65 7.79
CA ALA A 62 -15.90 -5.10 7.98
C ALA A 62 -14.61 -5.57 8.65
N LEU A 63 -13.48 -4.99 8.26
CA LEU A 63 -12.16 -5.27 8.82
C LEU A 63 -12.06 -4.81 10.28
N GLU A 64 -12.53 -3.59 10.59
CA GLU A 64 -12.64 -3.09 11.97
C GLU A 64 -13.42 -4.06 12.85
N ARG A 65 -14.61 -4.49 12.41
CA ARG A 65 -15.43 -5.47 13.14
C ARG A 65 -14.74 -6.83 13.27
N TRP A 66 -13.95 -7.23 12.28
CA TRP A 66 -13.21 -8.49 12.33
C TRP A 66 -12.11 -8.43 13.40
N PHE A 67 -11.34 -7.34 13.47
CA PHE A 67 -10.33 -7.15 14.51
C PHE A 67 -10.96 -7.12 15.91
N GLN A 68 -12.05 -6.39 16.09
CA GLN A 68 -12.75 -6.33 17.38
C GLN A 68 -13.20 -7.72 17.88
N ARG A 69 -13.60 -8.62 16.97
CA ARG A 69 -14.03 -9.98 17.33
C ARG A 69 -12.88 -10.97 17.50
N ASN A 70 -11.87 -10.91 16.64
CA ASN A 70 -10.86 -11.97 16.52
C ASN A 70 -9.51 -11.59 17.15
N MET A 71 -9.25 -10.29 17.31
CA MET A 71 -8.00 -9.76 17.85
C MET A 71 -8.29 -8.54 18.75
N PRO A 72 -9.01 -8.72 19.87
CA PRO A 72 -9.43 -7.60 20.73
C PRO A 72 -8.26 -6.88 21.42
N SER A 73 -7.07 -7.50 21.45
CA SER A 73 -5.82 -6.87 21.92
C SER A 73 -5.30 -5.78 20.97
N VAL A 74 -5.76 -5.76 19.72
CA VAL A 74 -5.34 -4.80 18.70
C VAL A 74 -6.21 -3.55 18.81
N ASN A 75 -5.57 -2.39 18.95
CA ASN A 75 -6.26 -1.12 18.91
C ASN A 75 -6.45 -0.68 17.46
N VAL A 76 -7.69 -0.57 17.00
CA VAL A 76 -8.01 -0.23 15.61
C VAL A 76 -8.55 1.19 15.52
N VAL A 77 -7.96 2.00 14.64
CA VAL A 77 -8.40 3.38 14.39
C VAL A 77 -8.77 3.53 12.92
N ARG A 78 -10.06 3.65 12.62
CA ARG A 78 -10.54 3.87 11.25
C ARG A 78 -10.56 5.37 10.90
N ARG A 79 -9.95 5.73 9.79
CA ARG A 79 -9.89 7.11 9.25
C ARG A 79 -10.33 7.13 7.80
N ARG A 80 -11.07 8.17 7.41
CA ARG A 80 -11.31 8.52 6.01
C ARG A 80 -10.33 9.63 5.66
N LYS A 81 -9.51 9.41 4.64
CA LYS A 81 -8.65 10.44 4.08
C LYS A 81 -9.53 11.56 3.50
N PRO A 82 -9.29 12.84 3.84
CA PRO A 82 -9.98 13.96 3.21
C PRO A 82 -9.58 14.10 1.74
N GLY A 83 -10.37 14.86 0.97
CA GLY A 83 -10.03 15.21 -0.41
C GLY A 83 -10.22 14.08 -1.43
N SER A 84 -9.48 14.17 -2.53
CA SER A 84 -9.57 13.24 -3.65
C SER A 84 -8.89 11.89 -3.36
N ALA A 85 -9.43 10.81 -3.93
CA ALA A 85 -8.81 9.48 -3.88
C ALA A 85 -7.46 9.42 -4.61
N PHE A 86 -7.23 10.36 -5.55
CA PHE A 86 -6.09 10.36 -6.47
C PHE A 86 -5.03 11.41 -6.13
N MET A 87 -5.26 12.19 -5.07
CA MET A 87 -4.30 13.21 -4.63
C MET A 87 -3.88 12.92 -3.20
N ASP A 88 -2.60 13.13 -2.92
CA ASP A 88 -2.08 13.07 -1.57
C ASP A 88 -1.96 14.48 -0.98
N ASP A 89 -3.07 14.93 -0.40
CA ASP A 89 -3.28 16.25 0.20
C ASP A 89 -3.48 16.16 1.72
N SER A 90 -3.12 15.03 2.33
CA SER A 90 -3.53 14.67 3.70
C SER A 90 -2.35 14.56 4.68
N GLN A 91 -1.45 15.55 4.66
CA GLN A 91 -0.24 15.55 5.50
C GLN A 91 -0.54 15.32 6.99
N GLU A 92 -1.57 15.96 7.52
CA GLU A 92 -1.96 15.84 8.93
C GLU A 92 -2.32 14.40 9.33
N LEU A 93 -3.00 13.67 8.43
CA LEU A 93 -3.35 12.26 8.66
C LEU A 93 -2.09 11.39 8.72
N TRP A 94 -1.13 11.63 7.84
CA TRP A 94 0.11 10.87 7.81
C TRP A 94 1.01 11.16 9.01
N GLU A 95 1.08 12.40 9.47
CA GLU A 95 1.79 12.75 10.70
C GLU A 95 1.12 12.12 11.93
N GLU A 96 -0.21 12.09 11.99
CA GLU A 96 -0.94 11.37 13.05
C GLU A 96 -0.57 9.88 13.07
N ILE A 97 -0.61 9.22 11.91
CA ILE A 97 -0.31 7.79 11.77
C ILE A 97 1.14 7.53 12.15
N LYS A 98 2.07 8.39 11.74
CA LYS A 98 3.48 8.28 12.10
C LYS A 98 3.73 8.43 13.61
N ALA A 99 2.97 9.29 14.28
CA ALA A 99 3.11 9.53 15.71
C ALA A 99 2.44 8.45 16.58
N LYS A 100 1.32 7.86 16.13
CA LYS A 100 0.46 7.00 16.97
C LYS A 100 0.27 5.58 16.45
N GLY A 101 0.48 5.37 15.15
CA GLY A 101 0.28 4.11 14.47
C GLY A 101 1.51 3.22 14.50
N HIS A 102 1.29 1.92 14.63
CA HIS A 102 2.33 0.91 14.45
C HIS A 102 2.27 0.30 13.04
N ALA A 103 1.07 0.24 12.45
CA ALA A 103 0.87 -0.10 11.05
C ALA A 103 -0.37 0.60 10.48
N ALA A 104 -0.47 0.62 9.16
CA ALA A 104 -1.63 1.12 8.44
C ALA A 104 -2.06 0.13 7.35
N VAL A 105 -3.37 0.01 7.16
CA VAL A 105 -4.02 -0.67 6.04
C VAL A 105 -4.67 0.40 5.17
N ILE A 106 -4.28 0.48 3.91
CA ILE A 106 -4.75 1.49 2.97
C ILE A 106 -5.72 0.85 1.98
N GLY A 107 -6.96 1.33 1.96
CA GLY A 107 -8.01 0.83 1.08
C GLY A 107 -8.00 1.57 -0.24
N VAL A 108 -7.48 0.92 -1.28
CA VAL A 108 -7.30 1.51 -2.62
C VAL A 108 -8.38 1.13 -3.62
N ALA A 109 -9.04 -0.02 -3.45
CA ALA A 109 -10.16 -0.52 -4.25
C ALA A 109 -10.79 -1.75 -3.56
N GLY A 110 -12.00 -2.13 -3.98
CA GLY A 110 -12.68 -3.34 -3.56
C GLY A 110 -13.31 -4.07 -4.75
#